data_AF-A0A4Y2C3V7-F1
#
_entry.id   AF-A0A4Y2C3V7-F1
#
_cell.length_a   1.000
_cell.length_b   1.000
_cell.length_c   1.000
_cell.angle_alpha   90.00
_cell.angle_beta   90.00
_cell.angle_gamma   90.00
#
_symmetry.space_group_name_H-M   'P 1'
#
loop_
_entity.id
_entity.type
_entity.pdbx_description
1 polymer ?
#
loop_
_entity_poly.entity_id
_entity_poly.type
_entity_poly.pdbx_seq_one_letter_code
_entity_poly.pdbx_strand_id
1 'polypeptide(L)'
;MYSIEQRVSLVLEYHRLRPSPMATRCSFQKRFNVPKRPNAKTIHKIFAKFERTGNVDDNRVGNVGPRQTVVTPENVAKVSGIVQQNPRKIVRRIASETGLKRSSTQKILRNSLRIFPYKIQSHQAIPIKAVRQRFDFANEILTMFDN
;
A
#
# COMPACT_ATOMS: atom_id res chain seq x y z
N MET A 1 -8.73 13.20 -8.67
CA MET A 1 -7.52 13.73 -9.35
C MET A 1 -7.57 13.26 -10.80
N TYR A 2 -7.00 14.02 -11.74
CA TYR A 2 -6.98 13.60 -13.16
C TYR A 2 -5.87 12.58 -13.41
N SER A 3 -6.16 11.55 -14.20
CA SER A 3 -5.15 10.59 -14.66
C SER A 3 -4.10 11.27 -15.55
N ILE A 4 -3.01 10.58 -15.87
CA ILE A 4 -2.00 11.13 -16.80
C ILE A 4 -2.62 11.37 -18.19
N GLU A 5 -3.39 10.41 -18.69
CA GLU A 5 -4.11 10.49 -19.97
C GLU A 5 -5.06 11.69 -20.03
N GLN A 6 -5.84 11.90 -18.96
CA GLN A 6 -6.76 13.02 -18.87
C GLN A 6 -6.04 14.36 -18.94
N ARG A 7 -4.88 14.49 -18.29
CA ARG A 7 -4.12 15.73 -18.30
C ARG A 7 -3.42 15.97 -19.65
N VAL A 8 -2.94 14.92 -20.31
CA VAL A 8 -2.39 15.01 -21.68
C VAL A 8 -3.48 15.48 -22.64
N SER A 9 -4.69 14.91 -22.55
CA SER A 9 -5.84 15.36 -23.35
C SER A 9 -6.14 16.84 -23.15
N LEU A 10 -6.11 17.32 -21.91
CA LEU A 10 -6.35 18.74 -21.61
C LEU A 10 -5.31 19.65 -22.27
N VAL A 11 -4.04 19.30 -22.25
CA VAL A 11 -2.97 20.09 -22.89
C VAL A 11 -3.16 20.14 -24.40
N LEU A 12 -3.41 18.99 -25.04
CA LEU A 12 -3.60 18.90 -26.49
C LEU A 12 -4.85 19.67 -26.96
N GLU A 13 -5.97 19.52 -26.26
CA GLU A 13 -7.22 20.21 -26.59
C GLU A 13 -7.11 21.71 -26.37
N TYR A 14 -6.42 22.16 -25.32
CA TYR A 14 -6.21 23.57 -25.04
C TYR A 14 -5.41 24.27 -26.14
N HIS A 15 -4.37 23.62 -26.66
CA HIS A 15 -3.59 24.14 -27.78
C HIS A 15 -4.40 24.17 -29.10
N ARG A 16 -5.22 23.13 -29.35
CA ARG A 16 -6.04 23.04 -30.56
C ARG A 16 -7.16 24.09 -30.62
N LEU A 17 -7.76 24.43 -29.47
CA LEU A 17 -8.98 25.24 -29.39
C LEU A 17 -8.72 26.74 -29.10
N ARG A 18 -7.55 27.27 -29.50
CA ARG A 18 -7.13 28.67 -29.29
C ARG A 18 -7.28 29.11 -27.82
N PRO A 19 -6.30 28.76 -26.96
CA PRO A 19 -6.30 28.83 -25.49
C PRO A 19 -7.63 29.09 -24.75
N SER A 20 -8.72 28.42 -25.12
CA SER A 20 -10.05 28.66 -24.56
C SER A 20 -10.36 27.65 -23.45
N PRO A 21 -10.44 28.06 -22.17
CA PRO A 21 -10.71 27.14 -21.08
C PRO A 21 -12.10 26.52 -21.18
N MET A 22 -13.09 27.27 -21.68
CA MET A 22 -14.46 26.77 -21.79
C MET A 22 -14.58 25.69 -22.87
N ALA A 23 -14.00 25.93 -24.05
CA ALA A 23 -14.01 24.96 -25.15
C ALA A 23 -13.29 23.65 -24.74
N THR A 24 -12.15 23.78 -24.05
CA THR A 24 -11.39 22.65 -23.50
C THR A 24 -12.21 21.86 -22.47
N ARG A 25 -12.96 22.54 -21.59
CA ARG A 25 -13.84 21.86 -20.62
C ARG A 25 -14.95 21.07 -21.29
N CYS A 26 -15.58 21.63 -22.31
CA CYS A 26 -16.66 20.97 -23.04
C CYS A 26 -16.14 19.76 -23.82
N SER A 27 -15.02 19.91 -24.52
CA SER A 27 -14.35 18.82 -25.24
C SER A 27 -13.93 17.68 -24.29
N PHE A 28 -13.28 18.03 -23.19
CA PHE A 28 -12.87 17.06 -22.17
C PHE A 28 -14.05 16.28 -21.58
N GLN A 29 -15.18 16.96 -21.31
CA GLN A 29 -16.36 16.26 -20.81
C GLN A 29 -16.94 15.31 -21.85
N LYS A 30 -17.03 15.71 -23.11
CA LYS A 30 -17.51 14.84 -24.19
C LYS A 30 -16.63 13.58 -24.31
N ARG A 31 -15.31 13.74 -24.16
CA ARG A 31 -14.35 12.63 -24.32
C ARG A 31 -14.33 11.65 -23.14
N PHE A 32 -14.38 12.15 -21.90
CA PHE A 32 -14.20 11.29 -20.71
C PHE A 32 -15.48 11.06 -19.90
N ASN A 33 -16.62 11.63 -20.32
CA ASN A 33 -17.92 11.58 -19.64
C ASN A 33 -17.83 11.76 -18.11
N VAL A 34 -17.03 12.74 -17.67
CA VAL A 34 -16.81 12.96 -16.23
C VAL A 34 -17.93 13.80 -15.60
N PRO A 35 -18.37 13.45 -14.37
CA PRO A 35 -19.38 14.24 -13.67
C PRO A 35 -18.86 15.61 -13.26
N LYS A 36 -17.56 15.74 -12.98
CA LYS A 36 -16.92 16.99 -12.56
C LYS A 36 -15.92 17.51 -13.59
N ARG A 37 -16.29 18.60 -14.26
CA ARG A 37 -15.41 19.30 -15.22
C ARG A 37 -14.20 19.94 -14.52
N PRO A 38 -13.03 19.98 -15.17
CA PRO A 38 -11.88 20.74 -14.67
C PRO A 38 -12.20 22.21 -14.53
N ASN A 39 -11.77 22.82 -13.42
CA ASN A 39 -11.84 24.27 -13.27
C ASN A 39 -10.87 24.93 -14.26
N ALA A 40 -11.21 26.12 -14.77
CA ALA A 40 -10.33 26.90 -15.66
C ALA A 40 -8.95 27.13 -15.01
N LYS A 41 -8.93 27.44 -13.71
CA LYS A 41 -7.68 27.57 -12.93
C LYS A 41 -6.84 26.28 -12.94
N THR A 42 -7.49 25.11 -12.94
CA THR A 42 -6.79 23.82 -13.00
C THR A 42 -6.20 23.59 -14.38
N ILE A 43 -6.94 23.93 -15.45
CA ILE A 43 -6.46 23.82 -16.83
C ILE A 43 -5.24 24.72 -17.03
N HIS A 44 -5.32 26.00 -16.62
CA HIS A 44 -4.18 26.91 -16.69
C HIS A 44 -2.96 26.42 -15.91
N LYS A 45 -3.16 25.85 -14.71
CA LYS A 45 -2.05 25.28 -13.92
C LYS A 45 -1.38 24.09 -14.60
N ILE A 46 -2.17 23.19 -15.17
CA ILE A 46 -1.64 22.02 -15.90
C ILE A 46 -0.86 22.49 -17.13
N PHE A 47 -1.42 23.45 -17.87
CA PHE A 47 -0.81 23.99 -19.08
C PHE A 47 0.47 24.79 -18.78
N ALA A 48 0.43 25.73 -17.84
CA ALA A 48 1.62 26.49 -17.43
C ALA A 48 2.73 25.58 -16.88
N LYS A 49 2.36 24.49 -16.19
CA LYS A 49 3.34 23.47 -15.80
C LYS A 49 3.97 22.81 -17.03
N PHE A 50 3.14 22.39 -17.98
CA PHE A 50 3.60 21.76 -19.21
C PHE A 50 4.54 22.68 -20.00
N GLU A 51 4.19 23.95 -20.21
CA GLU A 51 5.05 24.92 -20.88
C GLU A 51 6.40 25.09 -20.18
N ARG A 52 6.41 25.13 -18.85
CA ARG A 52 7.64 25.32 -18.06
C ARG A 52 8.54 24.09 -18.02
N THR A 53 7.97 22.88 -18.04
CA THR A 53 8.71 21.65 -17.69
C THR A 53 8.63 20.55 -18.75
N GLY A 54 7.80 20.69 -19.77
CA GLY A 54 7.49 19.64 -20.76
C GLY A 54 6.74 18.43 -20.21
N ASN A 55 6.45 18.39 -18.90
CA ASN A 55 5.87 17.23 -18.22
C ASN A 55 4.48 17.54 -17.63
N VAL A 56 3.59 16.55 -17.72
CA VAL A 56 2.20 16.57 -17.26
C VAL A 56 1.99 15.79 -15.94
N ASP A 57 3.03 15.13 -15.42
CA ASP A 57 2.98 14.30 -14.20
C ASP A 57 2.44 15.02 -12.97
N ASP A 58 2.06 14.28 -11.94
CA ASP A 58 1.66 14.93 -10.69
C ASP A 58 2.90 15.29 -9.87
N ASN A 59 3.02 16.54 -9.45
CA ASN A 59 4.13 17.00 -8.59
C ASN A 59 4.05 16.40 -7.17
N ARG A 60 2.98 15.68 -6.84
CA ARG A 60 2.80 15.04 -5.53
C ARG A 60 3.49 13.69 -5.39
N VAL A 61 4.02 13.10 -6.46
CA VAL A 61 4.68 11.79 -6.39
C VAL A 61 5.85 11.77 -5.40
N GLY A 62 6.51 12.93 -5.17
CA GLY A 62 7.53 13.10 -4.11
C GLY A 62 7.01 13.71 -2.79
N ASN A 63 5.79 14.25 -2.77
CA ASN A 63 5.16 14.90 -1.61
C ASN A 63 4.09 14.00 -0.98
N VAL A 64 4.44 12.74 -0.73
CA VAL A 64 3.57 11.70 -0.17
C VAL A 64 3.27 11.87 1.33
N GLY A 65 3.61 13.02 1.91
CA GLY A 65 3.45 13.35 3.33
C GLY A 65 4.78 13.31 4.08
N PRO A 66 4.75 13.42 5.42
CA PRO A 66 5.95 13.43 6.26
C PRO A 66 6.82 12.18 6.03
N ARG A 67 8.14 12.36 5.97
CA ARG A 67 9.10 11.25 5.87
C ARG A 67 8.95 10.33 7.07
N GLN A 68 8.91 9.02 6.83
CA GLN A 68 8.85 8.02 7.92
C GLN A 68 10.27 7.75 8.45
N THR A 69 10.74 8.59 9.38
CA THR A 69 12.11 8.49 9.92
C THR A 69 12.33 7.23 10.77
N VAL A 70 11.29 6.72 11.43
CA VAL A 70 11.43 5.60 12.38
C VAL A 70 11.36 4.23 11.69
N VAL A 71 10.69 4.13 10.55
CA VAL A 71 10.52 2.87 9.78
C VAL A 71 11.72 2.69 8.84
N THR A 72 12.91 2.61 9.43
CA THR A 72 14.14 2.27 8.70
C THR A 72 14.24 0.77 8.48
N PRO A 73 14.94 0.30 7.43
CA PRO A 73 15.14 -1.13 7.20
C PRO A 73 15.81 -1.83 8.39
N GLU A 74 16.72 -1.15 9.08
CA GLU A 74 17.37 -1.66 10.30
C GLU A 74 16.34 -1.93 11.42
N ASN A 75 15.45 -0.97 11.69
CA ASN A 75 14.41 -1.13 12.73
C ASN A 75 13.40 -2.20 12.34
N VAL A 76 13.08 -2.32 11.04
CA VAL A 76 12.22 -3.41 10.53
C VAL A 76 12.87 -4.76 10.77
N ALA A 77 14.18 -4.91 10.51
CA ALA A 77 14.91 -6.15 10.76
C ALA A 77 14.96 -6.50 12.26
N LYS A 78 15.24 -5.53 13.14
CA LYS A 78 15.22 -5.73 14.60
C LYS A 78 13.85 -6.24 15.09
N VAL A 79 12.77 -5.57 14.67
CA VAL A 79 11.40 -5.99 15.04
C VAL A 79 11.09 -7.37 14.47
N SER A 80 11.48 -7.65 13.22
CA SER A 80 11.26 -8.94 12.56
C SER A 80 11.93 -10.09 13.32
N GLY A 81 13.20 -9.92 13.72
CA GLY A 81 13.93 -10.94 14.48
C GLY A 81 13.26 -11.28 15.82
N ILE A 82 12.81 -10.26 16.57
CA ILE A 82 12.11 -10.48 17.84
C ILE A 82 10.80 -11.25 17.65
N VAL A 83 10.05 -10.92 16.60
CA VAL A 83 8.77 -11.59 16.30
C VAL A 83 8.97 -13.03 15.82
N GLN A 84 10.00 -13.28 15.03
CA GLN A 84 10.34 -14.64 14.59
C GLN A 84 10.74 -15.53 15.77
N GLN A 85 11.51 -14.99 16.73
CA GLN A 85 11.88 -15.71 17.95
C GLN A 85 10.67 -16.02 18.84
N ASN A 86 9.75 -15.06 18.99
CA ASN A 86 8.54 -15.28 19.78
C ASN A 86 7.34 -14.51 19.21
N PRO A 87 6.51 -15.16 18.37
CA PRO A 87 5.37 -14.51 17.73
C PRO A 87 4.24 -14.15 18.70
N ARG A 88 4.26 -14.68 19.94
CA ARG A 88 3.27 -14.38 20.98
C ARG A 88 3.62 -13.13 21.80
N LYS A 89 4.77 -12.49 21.56
CA LYS A 89 5.16 -11.27 22.28
C LYS A 89 4.18 -10.13 22.02
N ILE A 90 3.83 -9.44 23.10
CA ILE A 90 2.97 -8.25 23.04
C ILE A 90 3.76 -7.10 22.42
N VAL A 91 3.11 -6.32 21.55
CA VAL A 91 3.72 -5.13 20.88
C VAL A 91 4.42 -4.19 21.87
N ARG A 92 3.88 -4.02 23.09
CA ARG A 92 4.50 -3.19 24.13
C ARG A 92 5.88 -3.71 24.56
N ARG A 93 6.07 -5.03 24.66
CA ARG A 93 7.35 -5.64 25.03
C ARG A 93 8.37 -5.48 23.91
N ILE A 94 7.94 -5.71 22.66
CA ILE A 94 8.78 -5.49 21.47
C ILE A 94 9.24 -4.03 21.39
N ALA A 95 8.34 -3.09 21.66
CA ALA A 95 8.65 -1.66 21.69
C ALA A 95 9.70 -1.32 22.77
N SER A 96 9.57 -1.87 23.98
CA SER A 96 10.56 -1.70 25.05
C SER A 96 11.93 -2.31 24.69
N GLU A 97 11.95 -3.50 24.11
CA GLU A 97 13.21 -4.18 23.70
C GLU A 97 13.91 -3.46 22.54
N THR A 98 13.14 -2.86 21.62
CA THR A 98 13.69 -2.13 20.46
C THR A 98 13.97 -0.65 20.74
N GLY A 99 13.53 -0.12 21.88
CA GLY A 99 13.59 1.31 22.20
C GLY A 99 12.62 2.17 21.36
N LEU A 100 11.72 1.55 20.58
CA LEU A 100 10.80 2.26 19.70
C LEU A 100 9.50 2.63 20.43
N LYS A 101 8.82 3.67 19.95
CA LYS A 101 7.45 3.96 20.40
C LYS A 101 6.52 2.82 19.96
N ARG A 102 5.61 2.40 20.86
CA ARG A 102 4.61 1.34 20.60
C ARG A 102 3.87 1.53 19.27
N SER A 103 3.45 2.75 18.94
CA SER A 103 2.74 3.07 17.70
C SER A 103 3.60 2.86 16.45
N SER A 104 4.90 3.09 16.54
CA SER A 104 5.85 2.87 15.45
C SER A 104 6.12 1.38 15.26
N THR A 105 6.32 0.63 16.35
CA THR A 105 6.43 -0.84 16.31
C THR A 105 5.17 -1.46 15.69
N GLN A 106 3.98 -0.98 16.05
CA GLN A 106 2.73 -1.46 15.46
C GLN A 106 2.63 -1.16 13.96
N LYS A 107 3.08 0.01 13.50
CA LYS A 107 3.15 0.34 12.07
C LYS A 107 4.11 -0.59 11.32
N ILE A 108 5.28 -0.88 11.89
CA ILE A 108 6.25 -1.82 11.31
C ILE A 108 5.62 -3.20 11.16
N LEU A 109 4.98 -3.71 12.23
CA LEU A 109 4.31 -5.02 12.21
C LEU A 109 3.23 -5.09 11.11
N ARG A 110 2.34 -4.09 11.04
CA ARG A 110 1.18 -4.12 10.15
C ARG A 110 1.50 -3.77 8.69
N ASN A 111 2.32 -2.75 8.46
CA ASN A 111 2.52 -2.18 7.12
C ASN A 111 3.76 -2.75 6.43
N SER A 112 4.87 -2.91 7.18
CA SER A 112 6.13 -3.39 6.63
C SER A 112 6.21 -4.91 6.62
N LEU A 113 5.92 -5.55 7.76
CA LEU A 113 6.00 -7.00 7.92
C LEU A 113 4.70 -7.73 7.56
N ARG A 114 3.58 -7.00 7.45
CA ARG A 114 2.23 -7.55 7.20
C ARG A 114 1.83 -8.67 8.18
N ILE A 115 2.24 -8.55 9.43
CA ILE A 115 1.90 -9.48 10.51
C ILE A 115 0.68 -8.95 11.24
N PHE A 116 -0.35 -9.80 11.33
CA PHE A 116 -1.57 -9.51 12.04
C PHE A 116 -1.67 -10.38 13.30
N PRO A 117 -2.19 -9.84 14.42
CA PRO A 117 -2.43 -10.65 15.60
C PRO A 117 -3.49 -11.69 15.27
N TYR A 118 -3.11 -12.96 15.25
CA TYR A 118 -4.03 -14.06 15.08
C TYR A 118 -4.39 -14.66 16.45
N LYS A 119 -5.68 -14.90 16.68
CA LYS A 119 -6.15 -15.59 17.89
C LYS A 119 -6.16 -17.09 17.61
N ILE A 120 -5.15 -17.80 18.09
CA ILE A 120 -5.13 -19.27 18.04
C ILE A 120 -6.27 -19.77 18.94
N GLN A 121 -7.25 -20.45 18.35
CA GLN A 121 -8.30 -21.15 19.08
C GLN A 121 -7.87 -22.61 19.26
N SER A 122 -7.54 -22.99 20.49
CA SER A 122 -7.23 -24.38 20.85
C SER A 122 -8.29 -24.85 21.84
N HIS A 123 -9.15 -25.78 21.43
CA HIS A 123 -10.24 -26.27 22.28
C HIS A 123 -9.77 -27.35 23.27
N GLN A 124 -8.75 -28.15 22.90
CA GLN A 124 -8.20 -29.22 23.72
C GLN A 124 -6.68 -29.33 23.52
N ALA A 125 -5.94 -29.66 24.58
CA ALA A 125 -4.50 -29.94 24.47
C ALA A 125 -4.30 -31.32 23.86
N ILE A 126 -3.55 -31.41 22.76
CA ILE A 126 -3.26 -32.69 22.09
C ILE A 126 -2.02 -33.31 22.75
N PRO A 127 -2.12 -34.51 23.34
CA PRO A 127 -0.96 -35.18 23.89
C PRO A 127 -0.01 -35.64 22.77
N ILE A 128 1.29 -35.67 23.06
CA ILE A 128 2.35 -36.01 22.08
C ILE A 128 2.08 -37.35 21.39
N LYS A 129 1.55 -38.35 22.11
CA LYS A 129 1.18 -39.65 21.56
C LYS A 129 0.14 -39.54 20.43
N ALA A 130 -0.90 -38.72 20.63
CA ALA A 130 -1.95 -38.53 19.63
C ALA A 130 -1.44 -37.78 18.40
N VAL A 131 -0.46 -36.88 18.56
CA VAL A 131 0.21 -36.23 17.42
C VAL A 131 0.91 -37.26 16.53
N ARG A 132 1.68 -38.18 17.14
CA ARG A 132 2.38 -39.25 16.39
C ARG A 132 1.40 -40.16 15.66
N GLN A 133 0.39 -40.68 16.36
CA GLN A 133 -0.61 -41.56 15.75
C GLN A 133 -1.33 -40.92 14.56
N ARG A 134 -1.67 -39.63 14.67
CA ARG A 134 -2.31 -38.89 13.56
C ARG A 134 -1.36 -38.70 12.37
N PHE A 135 -0.08 -38.45 12.63
CA PHE A 135 0.94 -38.31 11.59
C PHE A 135 1.16 -39.64 10.87
N ASP A 136 1.31 -40.74 11.61
CA ASP A 136 1.51 -42.08 11.05
C ASP A 136 0.31 -42.50 10.19
N PHE A 137 -0.90 -42.31 10.71
CA PHE A 137 -2.15 -42.56 9.95
C PHE A 137 -2.24 -41.72 8.67
N ALA A 138 -1.89 -40.43 8.73
CA ALA A 138 -1.92 -39.57 7.54
C ALA A 138 -0.94 -40.04 6.46
N ASN A 139 0.26 -40.51 6.84
CA ASN A 139 1.23 -41.03 5.89
C ASN A 139 0.78 -42.36 5.28
N GLU A 140 0.17 -43.25 6.06
CA GLU A 140 -0.38 -44.52 5.56
C GLU A 140 -1.47 -44.26 4.50
N ILE A 141 -2.41 -43.36 4.80
CA ILE A 141 -3.45 -42.96 3.86
C ILE A 141 -2.85 -42.32 2.60
N LEU A 142 -1.85 -41.44 2.74
CA LEU A 142 -1.17 -40.84 1.59
C LEU A 142 -0.56 -41.91 0.67
N THR A 143 0.13 -42.91 1.25
CA THR A 143 0.72 -44.01 0.47
C THR A 143 -0.30 -44.93 -0.20
N MET A 144 -1.53 -45.02 0.33
CA MET A 144 -2.60 -45.78 -0.32
C MET A 144 -3.21 -45.03 -1.51
N PHE A 145 -3.11 -43.70 -1.57
CA PHE A 145 -3.60 -42.89 -2.69
C PHE A 145 -2.55 -42.67 -3.79
N ASP A 146 -1.26 -42.71 -3.44
CA ASP A 146 -0.14 -42.54 -4.38
C ASP A 146 0.25 -43.85 -5.11
N ASN A 147 -0.35 -45.00 -4.73
CA ASN A 147 -0.25 -46.30 -5.43
C ASN A 147 -1.51 -46.59 -6.24
#